data_AF-A0A1T0ARH7-F1
#
_entry.id   AF-A0A1T0ARH7-F1
#
_cell.length_a   1.000
_cell.length_b   1.000
_cell.length_c   1.000
_cell.angle_alpha   90.00
_cell.angle_beta   90.00
_cell.angle_gamma   90.00
#
_symmetry.space_group_name_H-M   'P 1'
#
loop_
_entity.id
_entity.type
_entity.pdbx_description
1 polymer ?
#
loop_
_entity_poly.entity_id
_entity_poly.type
_entity_poly.pdbx_seq_one_letter_code
_entity_poly.pdbx_strand_id
1 'polypeptide(L)'
;MNLLEKYPDLKEHISFVGDVGSMQHGGTIYYFLDPFGVSLNYEEIFEKKANNAKQSFGKDISSDEKLLILIDTTAFGSAKDGIIFSDRKIYYKELFEKPNVIRYEDIDRIVVSRKDKKLIFFIGEEKKSISYSSFDSFLLIQNLIQFIIGTSYLIRAENEGVEIENVSDFIWDSYWSNVEYEGEEETSKFEEFLDKHEDKLRELIEKAGINDLLYNAFNNDEKWDVGLDKLYELLPTPIRLVISRDKFKGFILENRDLFAHKFGAK
;
A
#
# COMPACT_ATOMS: atom_id res chain seq x y z
N MET A 1 5.97 23.44 14.81
CA MET A 1 6.12 23.58 13.34
C MET A 1 5.46 22.36 12.72
N ASN A 2 4.68 22.51 11.64
CA ASN A 2 3.97 21.38 11.03
C ASN A 2 4.98 20.53 10.21
N LEU A 3 5.21 19.28 10.63
CA LEU A 3 6.15 18.36 9.96
C LEU A 3 5.86 18.23 8.45
N LEU A 4 4.59 18.23 8.05
CA LEU A 4 4.19 18.10 6.65
C LEU A 4 4.44 19.36 5.81
N GLU A 5 4.53 20.52 6.45
CA GLU A 5 4.94 21.77 5.78
C GLU A 5 6.46 21.83 5.62
N LYS A 6 7.20 21.26 6.58
CA LYS A 6 8.66 21.20 6.54
C LYS A 6 9.18 20.13 5.57
N TYR A 7 8.49 18.99 5.51
CA TYR A 7 8.90 17.81 4.74
C TYR A 7 7.81 17.43 3.71
N PRO A 8 7.85 18.01 2.50
CA PRO A 8 6.88 17.73 1.44
C PRO A 8 6.82 16.25 1.05
N ASP A 9 7.92 15.51 1.14
CA ASP A 9 7.99 14.07 0.84
C ASP A 9 7.06 13.26 1.76
N LEU A 10 6.98 13.60 3.05
CA LEU A 10 6.01 12.98 3.97
C LEU A 10 4.57 13.28 3.55
N LYS A 11 4.32 14.51 3.11
CA LYS A 11 3.01 14.92 2.64
C LYS A 11 2.62 14.13 1.38
N GLU A 12 3.55 13.86 0.48
CA GLU A 12 3.31 13.06 -0.72
C GLU A 12 2.86 11.64 -0.37
N HIS A 13 3.57 10.94 0.51
CA HIS A 13 3.20 9.60 0.94
C HIS A 13 1.81 9.54 1.58
N ILE A 14 1.51 10.43 2.53
CA ILE A 14 0.18 10.43 3.17
C ILE A 14 -0.92 10.89 2.21
N SER A 15 -0.60 11.76 1.25
CA SER A 15 -1.54 12.15 0.19
C SER A 15 -1.86 10.98 -0.71
N PHE A 16 -0.87 10.20 -1.13
CA PHE A 16 -1.08 9.00 -1.92
C PHE A 16 -2.00 8.02 -1.19
N VAL A 17 -1.76 7.76 0.11
CA VAL A 17 -2.63 6.88 0.91
C VAL A 17 -4.06 7.44 0.98
N GLY A 18 -4.21 8.75 1.15
CA GLY A 18 -5.50 9.41 1.21
C GLY A 18 -6.28 9.36 -0.11
N ASP A 19 -5.64 9.75 -1.21
CA ASP A 19 -6.25 9.83 -2.53
C ASP A 19 -6.56 8.44 -3.08
N VAL A 20 -5.55 7.56 -3.15
CA VAL A 20 -5.73 6.20 -3.68
C VAL A 20 -6.60 5.38 -2.73
N GLY A 21 -6.41 5.53 -1.42
CA GLY A 21 -7.19 4.80 -0.42
C GLY A 21 -8.66 5.18 -0.44
N SER A 22 -9.00 6.47 -0.53
CA SER A 22 -10.40 6.90 -0.62
C SER A 22 -11.07 6.47 -1.93
N MET A 23 -10.32 6.39 -3.04
CA MET A 23 -10.82 5.87 -4.32
C MET A 23 -11.05 4.35 -4.29
N GLN A 24 -10.08 3.58 -3.76
CA GLN A 24 -10.15 2.11 -3.73
C GLN A 24 -11.08 1.58 -2.64
N HIS A 25 -11.16 2.28 -1.50
CA HIS A 25 -11.87 1.87 -0.29
C HIS A 25 -12.90 2.92 0.13
N GLY A 26 -13.69 3.40 -0.85
CA GLY A 26 -14.72 4.40 -0.62
C GLY A 26 -15.67 4.03 0.53
N GLY A 27 -15.83 4.95 1.49
CA GLY A 27 -16.63 4.74 2.70
C GLY A 27 -15.89 4.12 3.89
N THR A 28 -14.61 3.79 3.72
CA THR A 28 -13.73 3.23 4.77
C THR A 28 -12.55 4.16 5.05
N ILE A 29 -11.92 4.72 4.02
CA ILE A 29 -10.80 5.68 4.16
C ILE A 29 -11.30 7.11 3.92
N TYR A 30 -11.01 7.98 4.87
CA TYR A 30 -11.37 9.40 4.86
C TYR A 30 -10.10 10.23 4.93
N TYR A 31 -9.83 11.02 3.90
CA TYR A 31 -8.64 11.86 3.76
C TYR A 31 -8.95 13.34 4.01
N PHE A 32 -8.22 13.98 4.92
CA PHE A 32 -8.54 15.32 5.44
C PHE A 32 -7.62 16.43 4.94
N LEU A 33 -6.58 16.12 4.14
CA LEU A 33 -5.68 17.13 3.59
C LEU A 33 -6.03 17.53 2.14
N ASP A 34 -7.19 17.11 1.62
CA ASP A 34 -7.68 17.30 0.24
C ASP A 34 -7.27 18.66 -0.37
N PRO A 35 -6.22 18.70 -1.22
CA PRO A 35 -5.74 19.93 -1.83
C PRO A 35 -6.57 20.34 -3.07
N PHE A 36 -7.48 19.48 -3.53
CA PHE A 36 -8.23 19.65 -4.78
C PHE A 36 -9.71 20.01 -4.55
N GLY A 37 -10.17 20.02 -3.30
CA GLY A 37 -11.56 20.37 -2.96
C GLY A 37 -12.58 19.41 -3.56
N VAL A 38 -12.20 18.16 -3.79
CA VAL A 38 -13.10 17.13 -4.32
C VAL A 38 -14.11 16.69 -3.25
N SER A 39 -13.88 17.03 -1.97
CA SER A 39 -14.76 16.75 -0.83
C SER A 39 -16.05 17.58 -0.74
N LEU A 40 -16.35 18.46 -1.69
CA LEU A 40 -17.46 19.44 -1.63
C LEU A 40 -18.88 18.85 -1.46
N ASN A 41 -19.08 17.52 -1.51
CA ASN A 41 -20.37 16.87 -1.26
C ASN A 41 -20.39 15.87 -0.07
N TYR A 42 -19.31 15.78 0.71
CA TYR A 42 -19.19 14.80 1.82
C TYR A 42 -18.82 15.40 3.18
N GLU A 43 -18.76 16.73 3.30
CA GLU A 43 -18.29 17.42 4.50
C GLU A 43 -19.02 16.95 5.77
N GLU A 44 -20.36 16.88 5.76
CA GLU A 44 -21.15 16.39 6.90
C GLU A 44 -20.83 14.93 7.27
N ILE A 45 -20.58 14.06 6.28
CA ILE A 45 -20.21 12.66 6.51
C ILE A 45 -18.81 12.58 7.14
N PHE A 46 -17.85 13.35 6.64
CA PHE A 46 -16.49 13.40 7.16
C PHE A 46 -16.47 13.93 8.59
N GLU A 47 -17.17 15.03 8.86
CA GLU A 47 -17.30 15.58 10.21
C GLU A 47 -17.93 14.59 11.17
N LYS A 48 -19.03 13.92 10.78
CA LYS A 48 -19.68 12.90 11.60
C LYS A 48 -18.75 11.73 11.90
N LYS A 49 -18.00 11.25 10.91
CA LYS A 49 -17.05 10.14 11.04
C LYS A 49 -15.88 10.52 11.94
N ALA A 50 -15.29 11.69 11.72
CA ALA A 50 -14.24 12.25 12.58
C ALA A 50 -14.71 12.43 14.02
N ASN A 51 -15.92 12.96 14.23
CA ASN A 51 -16.49 13.16 15.56
C ASN A 51 -16.74 11.83 16.29
N ASN A 52 -17.27 10.82 15.61
CA ASN A 52 -17.44 9.48 16.18
C ASN A 52 -16.09 8.87 16.60
N ALA A 53 -15.08 9.00 15.74
CA ALA A 53 -13.74 8.47 16.01
C ALA A 53 -13.06 9.19 17.18
N LYS A 54 -13.12 10.53 17.22
CA LYS A 54 -12.65 11.37 18.34
C LYS A 54 -13.34 11.00 19.66
N GLN A 55 -14.66 10.83 19.66
CA GLN A 55 -15.41 10.45 20.86
C GLN A 55 -15.12 9.02 21.33
N SER A 56 -14.77 8.11 20.41
CA SER A 56 -14.55 6.70 20.74
C SER A 56 -13.10 6.40 21.15
N PHE A 57 -12.12 6.77 20.32
CA PHE A 57 -10.72 6.40 20.51
C PHE A 57 -9.70 7.54 20.31
N GLY A 58 -10.14 8.68 19.77
CA GLY A 58 -9.31 9.88 19.60
C GLY A 58 -9.56 10.97 20.65
N LYS A 59 -9.91 10.62 21.89
CA LYS A 59 -10.29 11.60 22.92
C LYS A 59 -9.14 12.54 23.32
N ASP A 60 -7.91 12.06 23.19
CA ASP A 60 -6.68 12.79 23.52
C ASP A 60 -6.08 13.50 22.30
N ILE A 61 -6.84 13.65 21.21
CA ILE A 61 -6.45 14.51 20.08
C ILE A 61 -6.61 15.96 20.51
N SER A 62 -5.52 16.71 20.43
CA SER A 62 -5.54 18.14 20.78
C SER A 62 -6.32 18.96 19.75
N SER A 63 -6.86 20.11 20.14
CA SER A 63 -7.57 21.00 19.22
C SER A 63 -6.70 21.56 18.09
N ASP A 64 -5.38 21.61 18.31
CA ASP A 64 -4.37 22.07 17.35
C ASP A 64 -3.70 20.92 16.58
N GLU A 65 -4.15 19.68 16.78
CA GLU A 65 -3.66 18.49 16.11
C GLU A 65 -4.52 18.21 14.87
N LYS A 66 -3.86 18.02 13.73
CA LYS A 66 -4.52 17.85 12.43
C LYS A 66 -4.74 16.36 12.17
N LEU A 67 -5.99 15.99 11.90
CA LEU A 67 -6.30 14.67 11.35
C LEU A 67 -5.85 14.65 9.90
N LEU A 68 -5.15 13.59 9.50
CA LEU A 68 -4.67 13.39 8.12
C LEU A 68 -5.53 12.34 7.43
N ILE A 69 -5.67 11.17 8.05
CA ILE A 69 -6.46 10.04 7.55
C ILE A 69 -7.24 9.41 8.70
N LEU A 70 -8.49 9.03 8.43
CA LEU A 70 -9.27 8.10 9.25
C LEU A 70 -9.57 6.85 8.42
N ILE A 71 -9.27 5.69 9.00
CA ILE A 71 -9.63 4.37 8.48
C ILE A 71 -10.68 3.76 9.39
N ASP A 72 -11.92 3.66 8.92
CA ASP A 72 -13.05 3.06 9.63
C ASP A 72 -13.00 1.54 9.50
N THR A 73 -12.82 0.82 10.61
CA THR A 73 -12.82 -0.66 10.61
C THR A 73 -14.11 -1.27 11.14
N THR A 74 -15.14 -0.45 11.38
CA THR A 74 -16.41 -0.94 11.91
C THR A 74 -17.22 -1.68 10.85
N ALA A 75 -17.86 -2.79 11.25
CA ALA A 75 -18.71 -3.59 10.36
C ALA A 75 -19.88 -2.80 9.74
N PHE A 76 -20.35 -1.74 10.41
CA PHE A 76 -21.48 -0.91 9.97
C PHE A 76 -21.08 0.52 9.60
N GLY A 77 -19.79 0.80 9.43
CA GLY A 77 -19.33 2.11 8.98
C GLY A 77 -19.73 3.26 9.93
N SER A 78 -19.56 3.09 11.24
CA SER A 78 -19.77 4.14 12.24
C SER A 78 -18.51 4.94 12.59
N ALA A 79 -17.32 4.45 12.22
CA ALA A 79 -16.00 4.96 12.61
C ALA A 79 -15.76 5.03 14.14
N LYS A 80 -16.46 4.18 14.91
CA LYS A 80 -16.20 4.04 16.35
C LYS A 80 -15.05 3.08 16.68
N ASP A 81 -14.62 2.31 15.69
CA ASP A 81 -13.40 1.49 15.70
C ASP A 81 -12.64 1.82 14.41
N GLY A 82 -11.31 1.74 14.46
CA GLY A 82 -10.50 2.20 13.35
C GLY A 82 -9.17 2.78 13.75
N ILE A 83 -8.61 3.56 12.84
CA ILE A 83 -7.27 4.14 12.94
C ILE A 83 -7.34 5.59 12.49
N ILE A 84 -6.80 6.51 13.28
CA ILE A 84 -6.56 7.91 12.93
C ILE A 84 -5.05 8.10 12.83
N PHE A 85 -4.61 8.58 11.68
CA PHE A 85 -3.29 9.17 11.51
C PHE A 85 -3.43 10.67 11.63
N SER A 86 -2.79 11.27 12.64
CA SER A 86 -2.66 12.71 12.77
C SER A 86 -1.25 13.17 12.40
N ASP A 87 -1.02 14.48 12.43
CA ASP A 87 0.31 15.08 12.32
C ASP A 87 1.21 14.84 13.55
N ARG A 88 0.74 14.15 14.60
CA ARG A 88 1.52 13.87 15.82
C ARG A 88 1.57 12.41 16.23
N LYS A 89 0.46 11.67 16.10
CA LYS A 89 0.30 10.33 16.66
C LYS A 89 -0.61 9.47 15.79
N ILE A 90 -0.57 8.17 16.07
CA ILE A 90 -1.52 7.18 15.58
C ILE A 90 -2.46 6.86 16.75
N TYR A 91 -3.76 7.08 16.56
CA TYR A 91 -4.80 6.66 17.49
C TYR A 91 -5.52 5.48 16.87
N TYR A 92 -5.76 4.42 17.61
CA TYR A 92 -6.47 3.28 17.07
C TYR A 92 -7.29 2.55 18.12
N LYS A 93 -8.29 1.83 17.62
CA LYS A 93 -9.10 0.92 18.42
C LYS A 93 -9.53 -0.23 17.54
N GLU A 94 -8.98 -1.40 17.83
CA GLU A 94 -9.43 -2.66 17.24
C GLU A 94 -10.79 -3.07 17.80
N LEU A 95 -11.50 -3.92 17.07
CA LEU A 95 -12.83 -4.37 17.48
C LEU A 95 -12.77 -5.05 18.85
N PHE A 96 -13.61 -4.59 19.79
CA PHE A 96 -13.67 -5.04 21.19
C PHE A 96 -12.45 -4.71 22.07
N GLU A 97 -11.47 -3.98 21.55
CA GLU A 97 -10.30 -3.54 22.30
C GLU A 97 -10.48 -2.14 22.88
N LYS A 98 -9.60 -1.78 23.81
CA LYS A 98 -9.51 -0.41 24.33
C LYS A 98 -8.81 0.51 23.31
N PRO A 99 -9.12 1.82 23.30
CA PRO A 99 -8.33 2.79 22.57
C PRO A 99 -6.85 2.73 22.93
N ASN A 100 -6.00 2.85 21.92
CA ASN A 100 -4.55 2.86 22.04
C ASN A 100 -3.96 4.03 21.24
N VAL A 101 -2.76 4.44 21.63
CA VAL A 101 -2.01 5.54 21.02
C VAL A 101 -0.56 5.13 20.81
N ILE A 102 0.00 5.53 19.68
CA ILE A 102 1.42 5.42 19.33
C ILE A 102 1.91 6.81 18.93
N ARG A 103 2.94 7.34 19.59
CA ARG A 103 3.62 8.55 19.13
C ARG A 103 4.63 8.15 18.07
N TYR A 104 4.76 8.92 17.00
CA TYR A 104 5.72 8.58 15.93
C TYR A 104 7.15 8.49 16.45
N GLU A 105 7.56 9.43 17.32
CA GLU A 105 8.90 9.48 17.93
C GLU A 105 9.28 8.22 18.73
N ASP A 106 8.29 7.46 19.21
CA ASP A 106 8.49 6.25 19.99
C ASP A 106 8.68 4.99 19.12
N ILE A 107 8.43 5.06 17.81
CA ILE A 107 8.48 3.89 16.91
C ILE A 107 9.93 3.59 16.54
N ASP A 108 10.43 2.42 16.95
CA ASP A 108 11.78 1.99 16.60
C ASP A 108 11.82 1.28 15.25
N ARG A 109 10.89 0.35 15.05
CA ARG A 109 10.79 -0.45 13.83
C ARG A 109 9.38 -0.98 13.62
N ILE A 110 9.09 -1.38 12.39
CA ILE A 110 7.83 -2.00 12.00
C ILE A 110 8.10 -3.39 11.42
N VAL A 111 7.33 -4.38 11.87
CA VAL A 111 7.21 -5.68 11.19
C VAL A 111 5.87 -5.74 10.49
N VAL A 112 5.89 -6.09 9.20
CA VAL A 112 4.69 -6.33 8.39
C VAL A 112 4.40 -7.83 8.37
N SER A 113 3.43 -8.28 9.16
CA SER A 113 2.95 -9.67 9.11
C SER A 113 1.90 -9.78 7.99
N ARG A 114 2.31 -10.36 6.85
CA ARG A 114 1.40 -10.58 5.70
C ARG A 114 0.31 -11.59 6.03
N LYS A 115 0.69 -12.66 6.74
CA LYS A 115 -0.21 -13.73 7.15
C LYS A 115 -1.31 -13.23 8.08
N ASP A 116 -0.97 -12.41 9.07
CA ASP A 116 -1.93 -11.92 10.06
C ASP A 116 -2.56 -10.58 9.66
N LYS A 117 -2.10 -10.00 8.53
CA LYS A 117 -2.48 -8.67 8.03
C LYS A 117 -2.31 -7.58 9.08
N LYS A 118 -1.15 -7.54 9.72
CA LYS A 118 -0.82 -6.61 10.80
C LYS A 118 0.46 -5.82 10.55
N LEU A 119 0.43 -4.53 10.90
CA LEU A 119 1.65 -3.78 11.18
C LEU A 119 1.94 -3.89 12.68
N ILE A 120 3.11 -4.40 13.02
CA ILE A 120 3.58 -4.59 14.39
C ILE A 120 4.65 -3.54 14.66
N PHE A 121 4.34 -2.59 15.53
CA PHE A 121 5.23 -1.52 15.97
C PHE A 121 6.02 -1.98 17.19
N PHE A 122 7.33 -1.83 17.13
CA PHE A 122 8.23 -2.00 18.27
C PHE A 122 8.51 -0.63 18.87
N ILE A 123 8.26 -0.50 20.16
CA ILE A 123 8.33 0.75 20.92
C ILE A 123 9.11 0.44 22.21
N GLY A 124 10.43 0.58 22.17
CA GLY A 124 11.31 0.07 23.20
C GLY A 124 11.13 -1.44 23.39
N GLU A 125 10.74 -1.85 24.59
CA GLU A 125 10.43 -3.26 24.92
C GLU A 125 8.98 -3.66 24.61
N GLU A 126 8.11 -2.68 24.30
CA GLU A 126 6.70 -2.93 24.02
C GLU A 126 6.44 -3.22 22.54
N LYS A 127 5.38 -3.98 22.29
CA LYS A 127 4.84 -4.19 20.95
C LYS A 127 3.38 -3.75 20.90
N LYS A 128 3.05 -2.98 19.87
CA LYS A 128 1.67 -2.63 19.51
C LYS A 128 1.40 -3.08 18.08
N SER A 129 0.15 -3.34 17.74
CA SER A 129 -0.20 -3.75 16.38
C SER A 129 -1.51 -3.15 15.93
N ILE A 130 -1.60 -2.84 14.64
CA ILE A 130 -2.84 -2.49 13.95
C ILE A 130 -3.10 -3.48 12.81
N SER A 131 -4.36 -3.83 12.59
CA SER A 131 -4.80 -4.59 11.42
C SER A 131 -4.90 -3.68 10.21
N TYR A 132 -4.41 -4.14 9.06
CA TYR A 132 -4.59 -3.46 7.76
C TYR A 132 -5.55 -4.19 6.83
N SER A 133 -6.32 -5.16 7.34
CA SER A 133 -7.25 -5.98 6.54
C SER A 133 -8.27 -5.15 5.75
N SER A 134 -8.61 -3.94 6.20
CA SER A 134 -9.55 -3.04 5.55
C SER A 134 -8.95 -2.24 4.37
N PHE A 135 -7.63 -2.25 4.19
CA PHE A 135 -6.89 -1.53 3.15
C PHE A 135 -5.68 -2.33 2.65
N ASP A 136 -5.89 -3.63 2.43
CA ASP A 136 -4.88 -4.62 2.04
C ASP A 136 -4.40 -4.45 0.58
N SER A 137 -3.76 -3.31 0.32
CA SER A 137 -3.16 -2.91 -0.94
C SER A 137 -1.68 -2.64 -0.69
N PHE A 138 -0.82 -3.37 -1.41
CA PHE A 138 0.63 -3.28 -1.23
C PHE A 138 1.14 -1.83 -1.32
N LEU A 139 0.68 -1.07 -2.32
CA LEU A 139 1.08 0.32 -2.52
C LEU A 139 0.59 1.24 -1.39
N LEU A 140 -0.62 1.03 -0.87
CA LEU A 140 -1.14 1.81 0.26
C LEU A 140 -0.35 1.51 1.53
N ILE A 141 -0.11 0.23 1.82
CA ILE A 141 0.66 -0.20 2.98
C ILE A 141 2.09 0.35 2.90
N GLN A 142 2.74 0.25 1.75
CA GLN A 142 4.10 0.74 1.55
C GLN A 142 4.20 2.26 1.74
N ASN A 143 3.29 3.05 1.16
CA ASN A 143 3.29 4.51 1.36
C ASN A 143 2.95 4.90 2.80
N LEU A 144 2.04 4.17 3.44
CA LEU A 144 1.70 4.40 4.84
C LEU A 144 2.88 4.11 5.76
N ILE A 145 3.62 3.02 5.54
CA ILE A 145 4.82 2.70 6.33
C ILE A 145 5.93 3.74 6.11
N GLN A 146 6.16 4.17 4.86
CA GLN A 146 7.12 5.24 4.56
C GLN A 146 6.75 6.55 5.27
N PHE A 147 5.46 6.91 5.28
CA PHE A 147 4.98 8.03 6.07
C PHE A 147 5.27 7.86 7.57
N ILE A 148 4.94 6.70 8.16
CA ILE A 148 5.09 6.46 9.60
C ILE A 148 6.57 6.45 10.02
N ILE A 149 7.41 5.65 9.35
CA ILE A 149 8.84 5.53 9.65
C ILE A 149 9.56 6.83 9.31
N GLY A 150 9.28 7.44 8.17
CA GLY A 150 9.83 8.75 7.80
C GLY A 150 9.52 9.79 8.87
N THR A 151 8.26 9.91 9.31
CA THR A 151 7.88 10.85 10.37
C THR A 151 8.63 10.57 11.67
N SER A 152 8.71 9.31 12.08
CA SER A 152 9.43 8.91 13.30
C SER A 152 10.89 9.33 13.28
N TYR A 153 11.62 8.97 12.23
CA TYR A 153 13.06 9.19 12.14
C TYR A 153 13.41 10.65 11.86
N LEU A 154 12.55 11.40 11.13
CA LEU A 154 12.72 12.83 10.95
C LEU A 154 12.58 13.60 12.27
N ILE A 155 11.60 13.24 13.12
CA ILE A 155 11.46 13.85 14.46
C ILE A 155 12.70 13.58 15.31
N ARG A 156 13.23 12.35 15.28
CA ARG A 156 14.44 11.97 16.03
C ARG A 156 15.66 12.77 15.55
N ALA A 157 15.86 12.84 14.24
CA ALA A 157 16.94 13.61 13.65
C ALA A 157 16.85 15.11 14.03
N GLU A 158 15.65 15.70 14.02
CA GLU A 158 15.44 17.08 14.51
C GLU A 158 15.82 17.25 15.97
N ASN A 159 15.36 16.33 16.84
CA ASN A 159 15.65 16.36 18.27
C ASN A 159 17.15 16.21 18.58
N GLU A 160 17.88 15.48 17.72
CA GLU A 160 19.33 15.28 17.82
C GLU A 160 20.15 16.36 17.10
N GLY A 161 19.50 17.26 16.36
CA GLY A 161 20.17 18.31 15.58
C GLY A 161 20.93 17.79 14.36
N VAL A 162 20.51 16.64 13.82
CA VAL A 162 21.07 16.05 12.59
C VAL A 162 20.57 16.84 11.38
N GLU A 163 21.50 17.30 10.55
CA GLU A 163 21.19 17.94 9.28
C GLU A 163 20.90 16.88 8.22
N ILE A 164 19.78 17.03 7.51
CA ILE A 164 19.31 16.10 6.48
C ILE A 164 19.43 16.78 5.13
N GLU A 165 20.38 16.34 4.32
CA GLU A 165 20.64 16.91 2.99
C GLU A 165 19.54 16.52 1.99
N ASN A 166 19.13 15.25 1.99
CA ASN A 166 18.07 14.73 1.13
C ASN A 166 17.03 13.97 1.97
N VAL A 167 15.83 14.56 2.06
CA VAL A 167 14.72 14.02 2.85
C VAL A 167 14.19 12.72 2.25
N SER A 168 14.13 12.61 0.92
CA SER A 168 13.64 11.42 0.22
C SER A 168 14.54 10.22 0.49
N ASP A 169 15.86 10.40 0.30
CA ASP A 169 16.86 9.36 0.58
C ASP A 169 16.82 8.97 2.06
N PHE A 170 16.69 9.94 2.97
CA PHE A 170 16.59 9.68 4.41
C PHE A 170 15.36 8.84 4.77
N ILE A 171 14.18 9.14 4.20
CA ILE A 171 12.95 8.35 4.41
C ILE A 171 13.16 6.93 3.88
N TRP A 172 13.75 6.79 2.70
CA TRP A 172 14.03 5.51 2.07
C TRP A 172 14.99 4.64 2.89
N ASP A 173 16.11 5.21 3.33
CA ASP A 173 17.10 4.53 4.17
C ASP A 173 16.50 4.14 5.52
N SER A 174 15.70 5.03 6.12
CA SER A 174 14.98 4.74 7.37
C SER A 174 13.99 3.59 7.20
N TYR A 175 13.30 3.53 6.06
CA TYR A 175 12.39 2.43 5.72
C TYR A 175 13.14 1.10 5.62
N TRP A 176 14.17 1.00 4.78
CA TRP A 176 14.88 -0.27 4.56
C TRP A 176 15.64 -0.77 5.78
N SER A 177 16.07 0.14 6.65
CA SER A 177 16.80 -0.23 7.87
C SER A 177 15.87 -0.68 9.00
N ASN A 178 14.59 -0.30 8.97
CA ASN A 178 13.69 -0.45 10.13
C ASN A 178 12.34 -1.08 9.81
N VAL A 179 12.16 -1.60 8.60
CA VAL A 179 10.96 -2.33 8.20
C VAL A 179 11.34 -3.77 7.84
N GLU A 180 10.72 -4.71 8.53
CA GLU A 180 10.86 -6.14 8.30
C GLU A 180 9.54 -6.71 7.77
N TYR A 181 9.62 -7.77 6.97
CA TYR A 181 8.46 -8.49 6.47
C TYR A 181 8.44 -9.91 7.04
N GLU A 182 7.32 -10.29 7.65
CA GLU A 182 7.07 -11.63 8.18
C GLU A 182 5.94 -12.33 7.41
N GLY A 183 6.13 -13.63 7.18
CA GLY A 183 5.26 -14.46 6.34
C GLY A 183 5.88 -14.75 4.98
N GLU A 184 5.53 -15.90 4.39
CA GLU A 184 5.89 -16.19 3.01
C GLU A 184 5.30 -15.11 2.10
N GLU A 185 6.04 -14.69 1.06
CA GLU A 185 5.39 -14.03 -0.06
C GLU A 185 4.29 -14.99 -0.52
N GLU A 186 3.01 -14.60 -0.38
CA GLU A 186 1.96 -15.27 -1.15
C GLU A 186 2.35 -15.03 -2.61
N THR A 187 3.07 -16.00 -3.20
CA THR A 187 3.27 -16.05 -4.64
C THR A 187 1.91 -15.85 -5.24
N SER A 188 1.77 -14.81 -6.06
CA SER A 188 0.47 -14.54 -6.65
C SER A 188 -0.01 -15.80 -7.36
N LYS A 189 -1.33 -16.04 -7.45
CA LYS A 189 -1.85 -17.16 -8.26
C LYS A 189 -1.30 -17.15 -9.69
N PHE A 190 -0.85 -15.97 -10.15
CA PHE A 190 -0.12 -15.82 -11.39
C PHE A 190 1.30 -16.39 -11.31
N GLU A 191 2.11 -16.02 -10.33
CA GLU A 191 3.43 -16.61 -10.09
C GLU A 191 3.33 -18.12 -9.91
N GLU A 192 2.39 -18.60 -9.10
CA GLU A 192 2.13 -20.03 -8.94
C GLU A 192 1.78 -20.70 -10.29
N PHE A 193 0.96 -20.04 -11.11
CA PHE A 193 0.60 -20.52 -12.44
C PHE A 193 1.82 -20.54 -13.37
N LEU A 194 2.62 -19.47 -13.37
CA LEU A 194 3.82 -19.35 -14.18
C LEU A 194 4.85 -20.40 -13.77
N ASP A 195 5.09 -20.60 -12.49
CA ASP A 195 6.03 -21.59 -11.96
C ASP A 195 5.58 -23.01 -12.27
N LYS A 196 4.29 -23.31 -12.08
CA LYS A 196 3.71 -24.62 -12.38
C LYS A 196 3.74 -24.97 -13.86
N HIS A 197 3.76 -23.96 -14.73
CA HIS A 197 3.68 -24.14 -16.18
C HIS A 197 4.90 -23.61 -16.93
N GLU A 198 5.98 -23.30 -16.22
CA GLU A 198 7.13 -22.58 -16.77
C GLU A 198 7.73 -23.31 -17.96
N ASP A 199 8.09 -24.58 -17.80
CA ASP A 199 8.70 -25.40 -18.85
C ASP A 199 7.82 -25.48 -20.10
N LYS A 200 6.51 -25.65 -19.92
CA LYS A 200 5.55 -25.73 -21.03
C LYS A 200 5.39 -24.39 -21.73
N LEU A 201 5.35 -23.30 -20.98
CA LEU A 201 5.28 -21.94 -21.54
C LEU A 201 6.57 -21.62 -22.29
N ARG A 202 7.75 -21.94 -21.73
CA ARG A 202 9.05 -21.80 -22.42
C ARG A 202 9.09 -22.60 -23.73
N GLU A 203 8.72 -23.88 -23.71
CA GLU A 203 8.67 -24.71 -24.91
C GLU A 203 7.74 -24.12 -25.98
N LEU A 204 6.56 -23.63 -25.59
CA LEU A 204 5.60 -23.01 -26.51
C LEU A 204 6.13 -21.70 -27.11
N ILE A 205 6.74 -20.84 -26.28
CA ILE A 205 7.32 -19.56 -26.69
C ILE A 205 8.49 -19.79 -27.66
N GLU A 206 9.38 -20.73 -27.35
CA GLU A 206 10.50 -21.12 -28.22
C GLU A 206 10.01 -21.69 -29.55
N LYS A 207 9.08 -22.64 -29.52
CA LYS A 207 8.52 -23.27 -30.72
C LYS A 207 7.80 -22.28 -31.64
N ALA A 208 7.18 -21.26 -31.05
CA ALA A 208 6.49 -20.23 -31.80
C ALA A 208 7.39 -19.10 -32.31
N GLY A 209 8.67 -19.09 -31.92
CA GLY A 209 9.61 -18.04 -32.32
C GLY A 209 9.18 -16.64 -31.85
N ILE A 210 8.43 -16.56 -30.76
CA ILE A 210 7.89 -15.28 -30.24
C ILE A 210 8.81 -14.62 -29.21
N ASN A 211 9.95 -15.23 -28.87
CA ASN A 211 10.97 -14.66 -27.97
C ASN A 211 11.34 -13.23 -28.37
N ASP A 212 11.67 -13.02 -29.65
CA ASP A 212 12.04 -11.70 -30.17
C ASP A 212 10.86 -10.71 -30.14
N LEU A 213 9.63 -11.20 -30.27
CA LEU A 213 8.43 -10.36 -30.19
C LEU A 213 8.16 -9.92 -28.75
N LEU A 214 8.28 -10.83 -27.77
CA LEU A 214 8.14 -10.50 -26.35
C LEU A 214 9.26 -9.56 -25.90
N TYR A 215 10.51 -9.81 -26.32
CA TYR A 215 11.65 -8.94 -26.05
C TYR A 215 11.44 -7.53 -26.61
N ASN A 216 11.04 -7.41 -27.88
CA ASN A 216 10.79 -6.11 -28.52
C ASN A 216 9.51 -5.41 -28.03
N ALA A 217 8.55 -6.17 -27.48
CA ALA A 217 7.33 -5.63 -26.90
C ALA A 217 7.61 -4.89 -25.59
N PHE A 218 8.69 -5.21 -24.83
CA PHE A 218 9.05 -4.49 -23.61
C PHE A 218 9.14 -2.97 -23.77
N ASN A 219 9.49 -2.50 -24.97
CA ASN A 219 9.66 -1.07 -25.25
C ASN A 219 8.54 -0.48 -26.12
N ASN A 220 7.47 -1.25 -26.44
CA ASN A 220 6.39 -0.79 -27.31
C ASN A 220 5.06 -1.55 -27.06
N ASP A 221 4.09 -0.83 -26.51
CA ASP A 221 2.76 -1.35 -26.12
C ASP A 221 1.94 -1.91 -27.29
N GLU A 222 2.09 -1.36 -28.50
CA GLU A 222 1.38 -1.86 -29.69
C GLU A 222 1.84 -3.25 -30.12
N LYS A 223 3.05 -3.66 -29.71
CA LYS A 223 3.61 -4.99 -30.05
C LYS A 223 3.22 -6.09 -29.07
N TRP A 224 2.78 -5.73 -27.86
CA TRP A 224 2.30 -6.71 -26.87
C TRP A 224 1.07 -7.43 -27.37
N ASP A 225 0.12 -6.71 -27.95
CA ASP A 225 -1.17 -7.28 -28.29
C ASP A 225 -1.03 -8.44 -29.32
N VAL A 226 -0.15 -8.26 -30.30
CA VAL A 226 0.20 -9.28 -31.31
C VAL A 226 0.93 -10.48 -30.71
N GLY A 227 1.85 -10.23 -29.75
CA GLY A 227 2.57 -11.30 -29.06
C GLY A 227 1.66 -12.13 -28.16
N LEU A 228 0.77 -11.47 -27.43
CA LEU A 228 -0.20 -12.10 -26.52
C LEU A 228 -1.29 -12.86 -27.27
N ASP A 229 -1.71 -12.40 -28.45
CA ASP A 229 -2.63 -13.16 -29.31
C ASP A 229 -2.04 -14.50 -29.73
N LYS A 230 -0.78 -14.50 -30.18
CA LYS A 230 -0.07 -15.72 -30.55
C LYS A 230 0.12 -16.63 -29.34
N LEU A 231 0.52 -16.06 -28.21
CA LEU A 231 0.68 -16.82 -26.96
C LEU A 231 -0.64 -17.46 -26.51
N TYR A 232 -1.75 -16.73 -26.59
CA TYR A 232 -3.07 -17.25 -26.26
C TYR A 232 -3.46 -18.41 -27.19
N GLU A 233 -3.19 -18.30 -28.50
CA GLU A 233 -3.49 -19.36 -29.47
C GLU A 233 -2.72 -20.66 -29.23
N LEU A 234 -1.55 -20.56 -28.59
CA LEU A 234 -0.71 -21.69 -28.20
C LEU A 234 -1.17 -22.37 -26.91
N LEU A 235 -2.07 -21.77 -26.14
CA LEU A 235 -2.58 -22.38 -24.91
C LEU A 235 -3.37 -23.67 -25.22
N PRO A 236 -3.25 -24.71 -24.37
CA PRO A 236 -4.08 -25.90 -24.45
C PRO A 236 -5.57 -25.57 -24.56
N THR A 237 -6.30 -26.28 -25.42
CA THR A 237 -7.74 -26.07 -25.64
C THR A 237 -8.57 -26.01 -24.35
N PRO A 238 -8.34 -26.87 -23.32
CA PRO A 238 -9.06 -26.77 -22.06
C PRO A 238 -8.88 -25.42 -21.34
N ILE A 239 -7.70 -24.79 -21.47
CA ILE A 239 -7.43 -23.48 -20.86
C ILE A 239 -8.15 -22.37 -21.63
N ARG A 240 -8.10 -22.41 -22.98
CA ARG A 240 -8.82 -21.45 -23.85
C ARG A 240 -10.35 -21.53 -23.75
N LEU A 241 -10.89 -22.63 -23.23
CA LEU A 241 -12.33 -22.78 -22.95
C LEU A 241 -12.75 -22.12 -21.64
N VAL A 242 -11.82 -21.94 -20.70
CA VAL A 242 -12.09 -21.42 -19.35
C VAL A 242 -11.75 -19.94 -19.25
N ILE A 243 -10.70 -19.49 -19.95
CA ILE A 243 -10.21 -18.11 -19.91
C ILE A 243 -10.39 -17.53 -21.31
N SER A 244 -11.11 -16.40 -21.41
CA SER A 244 -11.23 -15.69 -22.69
C SER A 244 -9.93 -14.99 -23.07
N ARG A 245 -9.73 -14.76 -24.36
CA ARG A 245 -8.58 -14.05 -24.92
C ARG A 245 -8.34 -12.69 -24.23
N ASP A 246 -9.38 -11.88 -24.08
CA ASP A 246 -9.26 -10.56 -23.47
C ASP A 246 -8.90 -10.64 -21.98
N LYS A 247 -9.46 -11.63 -21.26
CA LYS A 247 -9.11 -11.87 -19.85
C LYS A 247 -7.66 -12.32 -19.72
N PHE A 248 -7.19 -13.18 -20.61
CA PHE A 248 -5.79 -13.60 -20.64
C PHE A 248 -4.86 -12.41 -20.94
N LYS A 249 -5.18 -11.60 -21.96
CA LYS A 249 -4.41 -10.41 -22.32
C LYS A 249 -4.35 -9.40 -21.17
N GLY A 250 -5.51 -9.04 -20.61
CA GLY A 250 -5.58 -8.12 -19.47
C GLY A 250 -4.76 -8.64 -18.29
N PHE A 251 -4.88 -9.93 -17.98
CA PHE A 251 -4.14 -10.57 -16.90
C PHE A 251 -2.61 -10.57 -17.12
N ILE A 252 -2.11 -10.80 -18.33
CA ILE A 252 -0.67 -10.71 -18.62
C ILE A 252 -0.18 -9.26 -18.61
N LEU A 253 -0.97 -8.31 -19.13
CA LEU A 253 -0.62 -6.89 -19.15
C LEU A 253 -0.57 -6.28 -17.74
N GLU A 254 -1.49 -6.67 -16.86
CA GLU A 254 -1.49 -6.29 -15.44
C GLU A 254 -0.25 -6.81 -14.69
N ASN A 255 0.39 -7.87 -15.19
CA ASN A 255 1.57 -8.50 -14.58
C ASN A 255 2.78 -8.52 -15.54
N ARG A 256 2.86 -7.51 -16.42
CA ARG A 256 3.81 -7.43 -17.52
C ARG A 256 5.25 -7.62 -17.08
N ASP A 257 5.69 -6.91 -16.05
CA ASP A 257 7.09 -6.89 -15.60
C ASP A 257 7.51 -8.25 -15.02
N LEU A 258 6.60 -8.95 -14.36
CA LEU A 258 6.85 -10.29 -13.84
C LEU A 258 6.92 -11.33 -14.97
N PHE A 259 6.00 -11.23 -15.95
CA PHE A 259 6.03 -12.09 -17.14
C PHE A 259 7.30 -11.82 -17.97
N ALA A 260 7.74 -10.57 -18.04
CA ALA A 260 9.02 -10.15 -18.61
C ALA A 260 10.21 -10.83 -17.98
N HIS A 261 10.28 -10.73 -16.66
CA HIS A 261 11.42 -11.21 -15.93
C HIS A 261 11.56 -12.72 -16.12
N LYS A 262 10.44 -13.45 -16.16
CA LYS A 262 10.43 -14.90 -16.31
C LYS A 262 10.67 -15.36 -17.76
N PHE A 263 10.08 -14.70 -18.77
CA PHE A 263 10.09 -15.20 -20.16
C PHE A 263 10.69 -14.22 -21.19
N GLY A 264 10.99 -13.00 -20.78
CA GLY A 264 11.24 -11.85 -21.65
C GLY A 264 12.69 -11.57 -22.03
N ALA A 265 13.71 -12.19 -21.41
CA ALA A 265 15.08 -12.09 -21.92
C ALA A 265 16.05 -13.14 -21.33
N LYS A 266 16.93 -13.63 -22.21
CA LYS A 266 18.38 -13.63 -21.94
C LYS A 266 18.95 -12.34 -22.51
#